data_AF-A0A356K9M6-F1
#
_entry.id   AF-A0A356K9M6-F1
#
_cell.length_a   1.000
_cell.length_b   1.000
_cell.length_c   1.000
_cell.angle_alpha   90.00
_cell.angle_beta   90.00
_cell.angle_gamma   90.00
#
_symmetry.space_group_name_H-M   'P 1'
#
loop_
_entity.id
_entity.type
_entity.pdbx_description
1 polymer ?
#
loop_
_entity_poly.entity_id
_entity_poly.type
_entity_poly.pdbx_seq_one_letter_code
_entity_poly.pdbx_strand_id
1 'polypeptide(L)' 'EDRLMRVVPNDYKQGAHHWLILHGRYVCVARKPRCGACVIEDLCEFKDKTEYD' A
#
# COMPACT_ATOMS: atom_id res chain seq x y z
N GLU A 1 5.61 8.31 -12.91
CA GLU A 1 4.14 8.25 -12.76
C GLU A 1 3.50 7.20 -13.69
N ASP A 2 4.02 7.08 -14.92
CA ASP A 2 3.49 6.22 -16.00
C ASP A 2 3.24 4.75 -15.65
N ARG A 3 4.00 4.16 -14.71
CA ARG A 3 3.80 2.75 -14.33
C ARG A 3 2.45 2.53 -13.65
N LEU A 4 2.05 3.43 -12.74
CA LEU A 4 0.75 3.35 -12.05
C LEU A 4 -0.40 3.50 -13.05
N MET A 5 -0.29 4.42 -14.00
CA MET A 5 -1.31 4.67 -15.01
C MET A 5 -1.51 3.50 -15.99
N ARG A 6 -0.49 2.64 -16.16
CA ARG A 6 -0.54 1.43 -17.00
C ARG A 6 -1.18 0.24 -16.30
N VAL A 7 -0.98 0.08 -14.98
CA VAL A 7 -1.44 -1.11 -14.24
C VAL A 7 -2.75 -0.90 -13.49
N VAL A 8 -3.11 0.34 -13.18
CA VAL A 8 -4.36 0.66 -12.48
C VAL A 8 -5.49 0.81 -13.50
N PRO A 9 -6.58 0.02 -13.40
CA PRO A 9 -7.76 0.17 -14.27
C PRO A 9 -8.36 1.57 -14.18
N ASN A 10 -8.96 2.07 -15.27
CA ASN A 10 -9.42 3.45 -15.39
C ASN A 10 -10.33 3.90 -14.24
N ASP A 11 -11.26 3.05 -13.83
CA ASP A 11 -12.24 3.34 -12.78
C ASP A 11 -11.59 3.62 -11.42
N TYR A 12 -10.36 3.11 -11.21
CA TYR A 12 -9.65 3.23 -9.94
C TYR A 12 -8.56 4.29 -9.96
N LYS A 13 -8.23 4.91 -11.10
CA LYS A 13 -7.09 5.85 -11.21
C LYS A 13 -7.20 7.03 -10.25
N GLN A 14 -8.40 7.60 -10.11
CA GLN A 14 -8.63 8.77 -9.26
C GLN A 14 -8.62 8.40 -7.77
N GLY A 15 -9.13 7.21 -7.42
CA GLY A 15 -9.14 6.70 -6.05
C GLY A 15 -7.78 6.19 -5.57
N ALA A 16 -7.04 5.50 -6.45
CA ALA A 16 -5.78 4.84 -6.14
C ALA A 16 -4.73 5.80 -5.59
N HIS A 17 -4.67 7.03 -6.10
CA HIS A 17 -3.77 8.06 -5.57
C HIS A 17 -3.98 8.30 -4.06
N HIS A 18 -5.23 8.55 -3.66
CA HIS A 18 -5.56 8.79 -2.26
C HIS A 18 -5.36 7.53 -1.41
N TRP A 19 -5.73 6.35 -1.93
CA TRP A 19 -5.54 5.09 -1.21
C TRP A 19 -4.07 4.85 -0.88
N LEU A 20 -3.16 5.02 -1.85
CA LEU A 20 -1.73 4.82 -1.64
C LEU A 20 -1.14 5.84 -0.65
N ILE A 21 -1.57 7.10 -0.70
CA ILE A 21 -1.13 8.13 0.26
C ILE A 21 -1.59 7.80 1.67
N LEU A 22 -2.88 7.49 1.85
CA LEU A 22 -3.45 7.18 3.16
C LEU A 22 -2.84 5.88 3.72
N HIS A 23 -2.69 4.86 2.87
CA HIS A 23 -2.07 3.60 3.24
C HIS A 23 -0.62 3.79 3.70
N GLY A 24 0.19 4.54 2.95
CA GLY A 24 1.57 4.85 3.33
C GLY A 24 1.67 5.70 4.60
N ARG A 25 0.72 6.62 4.82
CA ARG A 25 0.71 7.50 5.99
C ARG A 25 0.36 6.77 7.28
N TYR A 26 -0.58 5.83 7.24
CA TYR A 26 -1.16 5.24 8.45
C TYR A 26 -0.82 3.76 8.68
N VAL A 27 -0.44 3.02 7.63
CA VAL A 27 -0.19 1.58 7.69
C VAL A 27 1.24 1.25 7.24
N CYS A 28 1.58 1.53 5.98
CA CYS A 28 2.89 1.22 5.39
C CYS A 28 3.90 2.36 5.62
N VAL A 29 4.15 2.68 6.90
CA VAL A 29 5.05 3.77 7.29
C VAL A 29 6.53 3.41 7.09
N ALA A 30 7.36 4.41 6.78
CA ALA A 30 8.73 4.19 6.29
C ALA A 30 9.70 3.46 7.25
N ARG A 31 9.54 3.60 8.58
CA ARG A 31 10.50 3.03 9.55
C ARG A 31 10.12 1.64 10.05
N LYS A 32 8.88 1.46 10.51
CA LYS A 32 8.33 0.19 11.00
C LYS A 32 6.89 0.07 10.46
N PRO A 33 6.68 -0.54 9.29
CA PRO A 33 5.34 -0.67 8.73
C PRO A 33 4.45 -1.47 9.70
N ARG A 34 3.14 -1.35 9.56
CA ARG A 34 2.17 -2.06 10.41
C ARG A 34 1.64 -3.28 9.66
N CYS A 35 2.50 -4.24 9.31
CA CYS A 35 2.12 -5.32 8.39
C CYS A 35 0.98 -6.17 8.94
N GLY A 36 0.95 -6.48 10.24
CA GLY A 36 -0.16 -7.22 10.85
C GLY A 36 -1.54 -6.51 10.83
N ALA A 37 -1.57 -5.19 10.61
CA ALA A 37 -2.80 -4.41 10.41
C ALA A 37 -3.08 -4.09 8.94
N CYS A 38 -2.26 -4.58 8.01
CA CYS A 38 -2.36 -4.26 6.60
C CYS A 38 -3.42 -5.14 5.92
N VAL A 39 -4.37 -4.52 5.23
CA VAL A 39 -5.46 -5.21 4.51
C VAL A 39 -4.99 -6.00 3.27
N ILE A 40 -3.77 -5.72 2.79
CA ILE A 40 -3.15 -6.41 1.65
C ILE A 40 -1.86 -7.14 2.05
N GLU A 41 -1.73 -7.53 3.32
CA GLU A 41 -0.54 -8.20 3.85
C GLU A 41 -0.21 -9.47 3.07
N ASP A 42 -1.21 -10.30 2.81
CA ASP A 42 -1.14 -11.58 2.10
C ASP A 42 -0.71 -11.42 0.63
N LEU A 43 -1.07 -10.30 0.01
CA LEU A 43 -0.71 -9.94 -1.37
C LEU A 43 0.61 -9.16 -1.46
N CYS A 44 1.16 -8.69 -0.34
CA CYS A 44 2.35 -7.83 -0.32
C CYS A 44 3.64 -8.63 -0.50
N GLU A 45 4.42 -8.29 -1.52
CA GLU A 45 5.71 -8.94 -1.86
C GLU A 45 6.90 -8.46 -0.99
N PHE A 46 6.65 -7.63 0.02
CA PHE A 46 7.70 -7.18 0.93
C PHE A 46 8.17 -8.32 1.83
N LYS A 47 9.48 -8.58 1.86
CA LYS A 47 10.07 -9.73 2.58
C LYS A 47 10.24 -9.50 4.08
N ASP A 48 10.59 -8.27 4.48
CA ASP A 48 10.91 -7.94 5.87
C ASP A 48 9.66 -7.45 6.61
N LYS A 49 8.57 -8.24 6.55
CA LYS A 49 7.31 -7.90 7.22
C LYS A 49 7.52 -7.79 8.72
N THR A 50 6.77 -6.88 9.33
CA THR A 50 6.90 -6.57 10.76
C THR A 50 5.60 -6.88 11.50
N GLU A 51 5.71 -7.45 12.69
CA GLU A 51 4.56 -7.73 13.54
C GLU A 51 3.92 -6.42 14.02
N TYR A 52 2.59 -6.42 14.09
CA TYR A 52 1.77 -5.35 14.64
C TYR A 52 1.28 -5.79 16.02
N ASP A 53 1.88 -5.22 17.07
CA ASP A 53 1.42 -5.36 18.46
C ASP A 53 0.11 -4.59 18.71
#